data_AF-A0A953SKG1-F1
#
_entry.id   AF-A0A953SKG1-F1
#
_cell.length_a   1.000
_cell.length_b   1.000
_cell.length_c   1.000
_cell.angle_alpha   90.00
_cell.angle_beta   90.00
_cell.angle_gamma   90.00
#
_symmetry.space_group_name_H-M   'P 1'
#
loop_
_entity.id
_entity.type
_entity.pdbx_description
1 polymer ?
#
loop_
_entity_poly.entity_id
_entity_poly.type
_entity_poly.pdbx_seq_one_letter_code
_entity_poly.pdbx_strand_id
1 'polypeptide(L)' 'MKIRTTEIEDTFAEAFRMWGARVVITAETRQWALAAARSMTGFATSVIGCKCEAGIERELPA' A
#
# COMPACT_ATOMS: atom_id res chain seq x y z
N MET A 1 0.95 26.30 9.27
CA MET A 1 2.34 26.08 8.79
C MET A 1 2.39 26.30 7.27
N LYS A 2 3.56 26.54 6.64
CA LYS A 2 3.67 26.59 5.15
C LYS A 2 4.80 25.71 4.66
N ILE A 3 4.51 24.86 3.66
CA ILE A 3 5.52 24.09 2.93
C ILE A 3 5.57 24.66 1.50
N ARG A 4 6.69 25.31 1.17
CA ARG A 4 6.83 26.10 -0.07
C ARG A 4 5.70 27.15 -0.16
N THR A 5 4.79 26.99 -1.13
CA THR A 5 3.63 27.87 -1.34
C THR A 5 2.34 27.29 -0.78
N THR A 6 2.34 26.05 -0.29
CA THR A 6 1.15 25.35 0.20
C THR A 6 0.96 25.63 1.68
N GLU A 7 -0.24 26.10 2.02
CA GLU A 7 -0.67 26.22 3.41
C GLU A 7 -0.97 24.84 3.99
N ILE A 8 -0.46 24.60 5.20
CA ILE A 8 -0.75 23.41 5.98
C ILE A 8 -1.72 23.83 7.07
N GLU A 9 -2.96 23.37 6.92
CA GLU A 9 -4.02 23.56 7.91
C GLU A 9 -3.59 22.96 9.25
N ASP A 10 -3.83 23.72 10.32
CA ASP A 10 -3.55 23.28 11.69
C ASP A 10 -4.70 22.40 12.18
N THR A 11 -4.66 21.14 11.78
CA THR A 11 -5.68 20.12 12.03
C THR A 11 -5.05 18.73 12.14
N PHE A 12 -5.85 17.68 12.28
CA PHE A 12 -5.38 16.32 12.46
C PHE A 12 -6.08 15.32 11.51
N ALA A 13 -5.44 14.17 11.32
CA ALA A 13 -6.02 13.01 10.63
C ALA A 13 -6.49 11.98 11.68
N GLU A 14 -7.73 11.50 11.55
CA GLU A 14 -8.27 10.43 12.39
C GLU A 14 -8.19 9.09 11.63
N ALA A 15 -7.47 8.12 12.18
CA ALA A 15 -7.30 6.79 11.60
C ALA A 15 -8.07 5.73 12.37
N PHE A 16 -8.32 4.59 11.73
CA PHE A 16 -9.05 3.47 12.31
C PHE A 16 -8.13 2.28 12.57
N ARG A 17 -8.46 1.47 13.58
CA ARG A 17 -7.75 0.21 13.85
C ARG A 17 -8.01 -0.77 12.72
N MET A 18 -6.94 -1.40 12.22
CA MET A 18 -7.00 -2.42 11.19
C MET A 18 -6.10 -3.61 11.54
N TRP A 19 -6.46 -4.79 11.04
CA TRP A 19 -5.59 -5.95 11.04
C TRP A 19 -4.88 -6.03 9.71
N GLY A 20 -3.56 -6.15 9.73
CA GLY A 20 -2.73 -6.23 8.53
C GLY A 20 -1.81 -7.44 8.57
N ALA A 21 -1.48 -7.96 7.40
CA ALA A 21 -0.42 -8.94 7.21
C ALA A 21 0.61 -8.36 6.22
N ARG A 22 1.88 -8.72 6.41
CA ARG A 22 2.96 -8.34 5.51
C ARG A 22 3.54 -9.59 4.87
N VAL A 23 3.48 -9.66 3.55
CA VAL A 23 3.88 -10.83 2.77
C VAL A 23 5.08 -10.48 1.91
N VAL A 24 6.06 -11.38 1.86
CA VAL A 24 7.18 -11.31 0.90
C VAL A 24 6.86 -12.24 -0.25
N ILE A 25 6.89 -11.71 -1.47
CA ILE A 25 6.73 -12.49 -2.70
C ILE A 25 8.09 -12.55 -3.41
N THR A 26 8.61 -13.76 -3.57
CA THR A 26 9.84 -14.03 -4.31
C THR A 26 9.49 -14.66 -5.66
N ALA A 27 10.36 -14.47 -6.66
CA ALA A 27 10.30 -15.19 -7.92
C ALA A 27 11.70 -15.23 -8.55
N GLU A 28 11.87 -15.97 -9.64
CA GLU A 28 13.14 -16.07 -10.37
C GLU A 28 13.60 -14.72 -10.93
N THR A 29 12.67 -13.87 -11.36
CA THR A 29 12.96 -12.53 -11.87
C THR A 29 12.07 -11.48 -11.20
N ARG A 30 12.56 -10.24 -11.20
CA ARG A 30 11.80 -9.07 -10.72
C ARG A 30 10.43 -8.97 -11.40
N GLN A 31 10.38 -9.25 -12.71
CA GLN A 31 9.17 -9.16 -13.51
C GLN A 31 8.10 -10.12 -13.00
N TRP A 32 8.49 -11.36 -12.66
CA TRP A 32 7.57 -12.35 -12.11
C TRP A 32 7.12 -12.01 -10.69
N ALA A 33 8.02 -11.54 -9.83
CA ALA A 33 7.67 -11.12 -8.48
C ALA A 33 6.66 -9.97 -8.51
N LEU A 34 6.88 -8.99 -9.40
CA LEU A 34 5.99 -7.83 -9.56
C LEU A 34 4.63 -8.22 -10.17
N ALA A 35 4.61 -9.16 -11.12
CA ALA A 35 3.36 -9.67 -11.69
C ALA A 35 2.51 -10.37 -10.62
N ALA A 36 3.12 -11.23 -9.81
CA ALA A 36 2.46 -11.91 -8.70
C ALA A 36 1.96 -10.91 -7.63
N ALA A 37 2.79 -9.93 -7.25
CA ALA A 37 2.40 -8.89 -6.31
C ALA A 37 1.19 -8.07 -6.81
N ARG A 38 1.20 -7.63 -8.07
CA ARG A 38 0.07 -6.89 -8.68
C ARG A 38 -1.21 -7.71 -8.74
N SER A 39 -1.09 -9.00 -9.07
CA SER A 39 -2.25 -9.90 -9.09
C SER A 39 -2.80 -10.12 -7.67
N MET A 40 -1.94 -10.27 -6.66
CA MET A 40 -2.36 -10.48 -5.27
C MET A 40 -3.04 -9.24 -4.67
N THR A 41 -2.55 -8.04 -5.00
CA THR A 41 -3.07 -6.78 -4.45
C THR A 41 -4.13 -6.12 -5.35
N GLY A 42 -4.63 -6.83 -6.37
CA GLY A 42 -5.72 -6.35 -7.23
C GLY A 42 -7.06 -6.35 -6.50
N PHE A 43 -7.96 -5.41 -6.86
CA PHE A 43 -9.31 -5.29 -6.28
C PHE A 43 -9.31 -5.23 -4.74
N ALA A 44 -8.38 -4.46 -4.17
CA ALA A 44 -8.17 -4.33 -2.73
C ALA A 44 -7.92 -2.86 -2.32
N THR A 45 -8.79 -1.94 -2.75
CA THR A 45 -8.60 -0.49 -2.52
C THR A 45 -9.26 0.04 -1.25
N SER A 46 -10.45 -0.44 -0.91
CA SER A 46 -11.15 -0.02 0.30
C SER A 46 -12.03 -1.14 0.83
N VAL A 47 -11.98 -1.41 2.13
CA VAL A 47 -12.85 -2.42 2.77
C VAL A 47 -14.34 -2.07 2.72
N ILE A 48 -14.70 -0.85 2.29
CA ILE A 48 -16.10 -0.46 2.04
C ILE A 48 -16.69 -1.23 0.85
N GLY A 49 -15.89 -1.48 -0.20
CA GLY A 49 -16.33 -2.11 -1.46
C GLY A 49 -15.48 -3.29 -1.93
N CYS A 50 -14.37 -3.58 -1.26
CA CYS A 50 -13.46 -4.68 -1.51
C CYS A 50 -13.41 -5.64 -0.32
N LYS A 51 -12.73 -6.78 -0.48
CA LYS A 51 -12.58 -7.78 0.60
C LYS A 51 -11.45 -7.43 1.59
N CYS A 52 -10.49 -6.61 1.17
CA CYS A 52 -9.38 -6.13 1.99
C CYS A 52 -8.81 -4.84 1.39
N GLU A 53 -7.84 -4.24 2.09
CA GLU A 53 -6.97 -3.20 1.57
C GLU A 53 -5.55 -3.76 1.43
N ALA A 54 -4.97 -3.66 0.23
CA ALA A 54 -3.66 -4.19 -0.06
C ALA A 54 -2.90 -3.35 -1.09
N GLY A 55 -1.58 -3.35 -0.98
CA GLY A 55 -0.70 -2.65 -1.91
C GLY A 55 0.72 -3.20 -1.85
N ILE A 56 1.51 -2.87 -2.87
CA ILE A 56 2.92 -3.22 -2.93
C ILE A 56 3.69 -2.18 -2.11
N GLU A 57 4.27 -2.58 -0.99
CA GLU A 57 5.04 -1.68 -0.12
C GLU A 57 6.35 -1.25 -0.78
N ARG A 58 7.16 -2.22 -1.21
CA ARG A 58 8.47 -1.99 -1.82
C ARG A 58 9.00 -3.25 -2.48
N GLU A 59 10.05 -3.07 -3.27
CA GLU A 59 10.91 -4.16 -3.72
C GLU A 59 12.03 -4.43 -2.71
N LEU A 60 12.48 -5.68 -2.68
CA LEU A 60 13.56 -6.14 -1.81
C LEU A 60 14.78 -6.53 -2.66
N PRO A 61 16.00 -6.28 -2.17
CA PRO A 61 17.20 -6.82 -2.80
C PRO A 61 17.21 -8.35 -2.73
N ALA A 62 17.89 -8.98 -3.67
CA ALA A 62 18.11 -10.43 -3.72
C ALA A 62 19.14 -10.89 -2.68
#